data_AF-A0A6I9Z2B2-F1
#
_entry.id   AF-A0A6I9Z2B2-F1
#
_cell.length_a   1.000
_cell.length_b   1.000
_cell.length_c   1.000
_cell.angle_alpha   90.00
_cell.angle_beta   90.00
_cell.angle_gamma   90.00
#
_symmetry.space_group_name_H-M   'P 1'
#
loop_
_entity.id
_entity.type
_entity.pdbx_description
1 polymer ?
#
loop_
_entity_poly.entity_id
_entity_poly.type
_entity_poly.pdbx_seq_one_letter_code
_entity_poly.pdbx_strand_id
1 'polypeptide(L)'
;MSVSRCCRGGGGDGAKPERLLQGRAWKVCMTNCPTLIVMVGLPARGKTYISKKLTRYLNWIGVPTKEFNVGQYRRDLVKTYKSFEFFLPDNKEALKIRKKCALAALNDVRRYLCEENGHVAVFDATNTTRERRDTIYKFGEENGFKTFFVESVCVDPEVIAANIVVSRNFRLC
;
A
#
# COMPACT_ATOMS: atom_id res chain seq x y z
N MET A 1 -0.81 -6.32 -29.92
CA MET A 1 -0.31 -4.96 -29.62
C MET A 1 -1.48 -4.15 -29.08
N SER A 2 -1.54 -3.91 -27.77
CA SER A 2 -2.57 -3.05 -27.18
C SER A 2 -1.87 -2.03 -26.29
N VAL A 3 -1.83 -0.78 -26.75
CA VAL A 3 -1.28 0.34 -25.99
C VAL A 3 -2.41 0.86 -25.12
N SER A 4 -2.42 0.51 -23.84
CA SER A 4 -3.39 1.06 -22.88
C SER A 4 -3.23 2.58 -22.82
N ARG A 5 -4.30 3.29 -23.18
CA ARG A 5 -4.40 4.75 -23.12
C ARG A 5 -4.28 5.19 -21.66
N CYS A 6 -3.12 5.74 -21.31
CA CYS A 6 -2.99 6.63 -20.16
C CYS A 6 -3.86 7.87 -20.46
N CYS A 7 -4.82 8.18 -19.58
CA CYS A 7 -5.74 9.32 -19.72
C CYS A 7 -4.95 10.61 -20.05
N ARG A 8 -5.06 11.11 -21.29
CA ARG A 8 -4.57 12.44 -21.66
C ARG A 8 -5.75 13.39 -21.75
N GLY A 9 -5.86 14.30 -20.78
CA GLY A 9 -6.56 15.57 -20.97
C GLY A 9 -5.65 16.50 -21.79
N GLY A 10 -6.21 17.13 -22.83
CA GLY A 10 -5.51 18.06 -23.71
C GLY A 10 -5.55 19.51 -23.23
N GLY A 11 -4.60 20.30 -23.74
CA GLY A 11 -4.53 21.77 -23.62
C GLY A 11 -3.25 22.28 -24.31
N GLY A 12 -3.39 23.21 -25.26
CA GLY A 12 -2.35 23.66 -26.18
C GLY A 12 -1.49 24.86 -25.74
N ASP A 13 -0.72 25.32 -26.75
CA ASP A 13 -0.03 26.61 -26.96
C ASP A 13 1.34 26.92 -26.30
N GLY A 14 2.35 27.08 -27.18
CA GLY A 14 2.99 28.38 -27.42
C GLY A 14 4.01 28.96 -26.41
N ALA A 15 5.29 28.68 -26.66
CA ALA A 15 6.49 29.52 -26.49
C ALA A 15 6.76 30.35 -25.19
N LYS A 16 7.94 30.10 -24.56
CA LYS A 16 9.10 31.04 -24.50
C LYS A 16 10.30 30.43 -23.75
N PRO A 17 11.56 30.80 -24.07
CA PRO A 17 12.75 30.32 -23.39
C PRO A 17 13.27 31.32 -22.35
N GLU A 18 13.48 30.89 -21.11
CA GLU A 18 14.19 31.70 -20.12
C GLU A 18 15.16 30.86 -19.28
N ARG A 19 16.28 31.50 -18.94
CA ARG A 19 17.60 30.93 -18.69
C ARG A 19 17.75 30.27 -17.31
N LEU A 20 18.59 29.23 -17.31
CA LEU A 20 19.59 28.82 -16.32
C LEU A 20 19.48 29.44 -14.91
N LEU A 21 19.26 28.60 -13.89
CA LEU A 21 20.25 28.18 -12.88
C LEU A 21 19.54 27.33 -11.78
N GLN A 22 20.36 26.55 -11.05
CA GLN A 22 20.08 25.75 -9.84
C GLN A 22 19.50 24.32 -9.97
N GLY A 23 20.42 23.37 -9.71
CA GLY A 23 20.14 22.11 -9.05
C GLY A 23 19.84 20.95 -9.99
N ARG A 24 20.70 19.93 -9.99
CA ARG A 24 20.37 18.61 -10.54
C ARG A 24 19.26 17.99 -9.68
N ALA A 25 18.03 18.47 -9.85
CA ALA A 25 16.86 17.73 -9.42
C ALA A 25 16.87 16.45 -10.26
N TRP A 26 17.00 15.30 -9.59
CA TRP A 26 16.77 14.02 -10.22
C TRP A 26 15.32 14.05 -10.72
N LYS A 27 15.13 14.45 -11.98
CA LYS A 27 13.84 14.40 -12.63
C LYS A 27 13.61 12.91 -12.84
N VAL A 28 13.04 12.26 -11.83
CA VAL A 28 12.65 10.86 -11.94
C VAL A 28 11.66 10.84 -13.09
N CYS A 29 12.10 10.34 -14.24
CA CYS A 29 11.26 10.11 -15.40
C CYS A 29 10.34 8.94 -15.05
N MET A 30 9.34 9.19 -14.19
CA MET A 30 8.32 8.21 -13.90
C MET A 30 7.42 8.16 -15.13
N THR A 31 7.41 7.02 -15.81
CA THR A 31 6.23 6.60 -16.58
C THR A 31 4.99 6.90 -15.72
N ASN A 32 4.08 7.76 -16.19
CA ASN A 32 2.94 8.38 -15.46
C ASN A 32 1.89 7.41 -14.87
N CYS A 33 2.22 6.15 -14.61
CA CYS A 33 1.31 5.18 -14.02
C CYS A 33 1.46 5.21 -12.49
N PRO A 34 0.38 5.47 -11.73
CA PRO A 34 0.37 5.33 -10.28
C PRO A 34 0.84 3.93 -9.86
N THR A 35 1.54 3.83 -8.74
CA THR A 35 2.14 2.58 -8.26
C THR A 35 1.48 2.09 -6.98
N LEU A 36 1.10 0.83 -6.95
CA LEU A 36 0.57 0.13 -5.78
C LEU A 36 1.66 -0.79 -5.20
N ILE A 37 2.20 -0.43 -4.04
CA ILE A 37 3.14 -1.24 -3.28
C ILE A 37 2.38 -2.11 -2.30
N VAL A 38 2.54 -3.43 -2.39
CA VAL A 38 1.82 -4.41 -1.57
C VAL A 38 2.77 -5.07 -0.59
N MET A 39 2.58 -4.82 0.71
CA MET A 39 3.37 -5.48 1.75
C MET A 39 2.90 -6.94 1.91
N VAL A 40 3.85 -7.86 2.06
CA VAL A 40 3.61 -9.29 2.27
C VAL A 40 4.44 -9.78 3.46
N GLY A 41 3.86 -10.65 4.28
CA GLY A 41 4.59 -11.36 5.33
C GLY A 41 3.79 -11.56 6.60
N LEU A 42 4.32 -12.42 7.46
CA LEU A 42 3.70 -12.80 8.73
C LEU A 42 3.54 -11.61 9.69
N PRO A 43 2.60 -11.65 10.64
CA PRO A 43 2.49 -10.62 11.69
C PRO A 43 3.81 -10.49 12.48
N ALA A 44 4.05 -9.32 13.07
CA ALA A 44 5.26 -8.97 13.83
C ALA A 44 6.60 -9.04 13.04
N ARG A 45 6.58 -8.99 11.71
CA ARG A 45 7.78 -8.97 10.84
C ARG A 45 8.17 -7.58 10.34
N GLY A 46 7.86 -6.53 11.09
CA GLY A 46 8.26 -5.16 10.75
C GLY A 46 7.60 -4.54 9.51
N LYS A 47 6.58 -5.17 8.90
CA LYS A 47 5.91 -4.64 7.68
C LYS A 47 5.39 -3.22 7.85
N THR A 48 4.65 -2.95 8.93
CA THR A 48 4.14 -1.60 9.23
C THR A 48 5.25 -0.58 9.52
N TYR A 49 6.40 -1.04 10.03
CA TYR A 49 7.56 -0.16 10.19
C TYR A 49 8.16 0.19 8.83
N ILE A 50 8.34 -0.81 7.96
CA ILE A 50 8.86 -0.64 6.61
C ILE A 50 7.91 0.25 5.78
N SER A 51 6.59 0.00 5.82
CA SER A 51 5.59 0.80 5.09
C SER A 51 5.65 2.26 5.50
N LYS A 52 5.67 2.58 6.80
CA LYS A 52 5.76 3.95 7.30
C LYS A 52 7.07 4.63 6.92
N LYS A 53 8.20 3.92 7.03
CA LYS A 53 9.52 4.46 6.69
C LYS A 53 9.62 4.72 5.19
N LEU A 54 9.11 3.81 4.36
CA LEU A 54 9.03 3.94 2.91
C LEU A 54 8.14 5.11 2.49
N THR A 55 6.92 5.19 3.02
CA THR A 55 5.99 6.30 2.77
C THR A 55 6.62 7.64 3.15
N ARG A 56 7.27 7.74 4.32
CA ARG A 56 7.95 8.97 4.74
C ARG A 56 9.08 9.35 3.79
N TYR A 57 9.90 8.38 3.39
CA TYR A 57 11.02 8.61 2.48
C TYR A 57 10.55 9.08 1.10
N LEU A 58 9.53 8.43 0.53
CA LEU A 58 8.98 8.80 -0.78
C LEU A 58 8.38 10.20 -0.75
N ASN A 59 7.63 10.55 0.29
CA ASN A 59 7.13 11.91 0.46
C ASN A 59 8.27 12.93 0.63
N TRP A 60 9.34 12.57 1.34
CA TRP A 60 10.50 13.45 1.55
C TRP A 60 11.22 13.81 0.24
N ILE A 61 11.32 12.87 -0.70
CA ILE A 61 11.90 13.13 -2.04
C ILE A 61 10.88 13.75 -3.02
N GLY A 62 9.67 14.10 -2.55
CA GLY A 62 8.64 14.78 -3.35
C GLY A 62 7.72 13.86 -4.14
N VAL A 63 7.61 12.57 -3.80
CA VAL A 63 6.67 11.62 -4.42
C VAL A 63 5.44 11.46 -3.50
N PRO A 64 4.25 11.98 -3.89
CA PRO A 64 3.03 11.87 -3.10
C PRO A 64 2.70 10.39 -2.80
N THR A 65 2.85 10.02 -1.53
CA THR A 65 2.71 8.62 -1.10
C THR A 65 1.81 8.51 0.14
N LYS A 66 0.92 7.52 0.16
CA LYS A 66 0.03 7.26 1.31
C LYS A 66 0.04 5.79 1.70
N GLU A 67 0.04 5.53 3.01
CA GLU A 67 -0.09 4.19 3.58
C GLU A 67 -1.56 3.85 3.84
N PHE A 68 -1.96 2.62 3.48
CA PHE A 68 -3.26 2.03 3.74
C PHE A 68 -3.07 0.77 4.60
N ASN A 69 -3.18 0.92 5.92
CA ASN A 69 -3.03 -0.17 6.88
C ASN A 69 -4.36 -0.89 7.11
N VAL A 70 -4.54 -2.08 6.55
CA VAL A 70 -5.80 -2.86 6.64
C VAL A 70 -6.15 -3.23 8.09
N GLY A 71 -5.14 -3.34 8.96
CA GLY A 71 -5.36 -3.55 10.40
C GLY A 71 -6.10 -2.39 11.07
N GLN A 72 -5.91 -1.16 10.60
CA GLN A 72 -6.65 0.02 11.09
C GLN A 72 -8.12 -0.04 10.69
N TYR A 73 -8.41 -0.31 9.41
CA TYR A 73 -9.78 -0.53 8.92
C TYR A 73 -10.52 -1.60 9.72
N ARG A 74 -9.81 -2.66 10.13
CA ARG A 74 -10.39 -3.68 10.99
C ARG A 74 -10.68 -3.16 12.40
N ARG A 75 -9.75 -2.45 13.03
CA ARG A 75 -9.94 -1.90 14.39
C ARG A 75 -11.09 -0.89 14.45
N ASP A 76 -11.27 -0.11 13.40
CA ASP A 76 -12.35 0.88 13.32
C ASP A 76 -13.72 0.21 13.17
N LEU A 77 -13.78 -0.87 12.38
CA LEU A 77 -15.00 -1.66 12.15
C LEU A 77 -15.35 -2.58 13.33
N VAL A 78 -14.34 -3.10 14.02
CA VAL A 78 -14.47 -4.16 15.03
C VAL A 78 -13.87 -3.67 16.35
N LYS A 79 -14.60 -2.78 17.04
CA LYS A 79 -14.14 -2.18 18.31
C LYS A 79 -13.98 -3.21 19.46
N THR A 80 -14.64 -4.36 19.36
CA THR A 80 -14.86 -5.26 20.52
C THR A 80 -14.15 -6.62 20.43
N TYR A 81 -13.80 -7.12 19.24
CA TYR A 81 -13.17 -8.45 19.13
C TYR A 81 -11.67 -8.37 19.34
N LYS A 82 -11.22 -8.77 20.54
CA LYS A 82 -9.81 -8.82 20.93
C LYS A 82 -9.22 -10.23 21.01
N SER A 83 -10.00 -11.28 20.69
CA SER A 83 -9.53 -12.65 20.80
C SER A 83 -8.78 -13.12 19.54
N PHE A 84 -7.79 -13.99 19.75
CA PHE A 84 -7.04 -14.66 18.68
C PHE A 84 -7.96 -15.48 17.74
N GLU A 85 -9.12 -15.91 18.24
CA GLU A 85 -10.15 -16.65 17.50
C GLU A 85 -10.66 -15.91 16.26
N PHE A 86 -10.54 -14.58 16.23
CA PHE A 86 -10.86 -13.78 15.06
C PHE A 86 -9.95 -14.12 13.86
N PHE A 87 -8.72 -14.56 14.11
CA PHE A 87 -7.76 -14.83 13.04
C PHE A 87 -7.79 -16.27 12.55
N LEU A 88 -8.49 -17.16 13.26
CA LEU A 88 -8.63 -18.55 12.87
C LEU A 88 -9.23 -18.66 11.45
N PRO A 89 -8.73 -19.59 10.63
CA PRO A 89 -9.24 -19.79 9.28
C PRO A 89 -10.68 -20.31 9.27
N ASP A 90 -11.08 -21.06 10.29
CA ASP A 90 -12.42 -21.67 10.36
C ASP A 90 -13.53 -20.67 10.71
N ASN A 91 -13.15 -19.48 11.18
CA ASN A 91 -14.09 -18.41 11.50
C ASN A 91 -14.56 -17.67 10.23
N LYS A 92 -15.61 -18.21 9.60
CA LYS A 92 -16.20 -17.68 8.36
C LYS A 92 -16.65 -16.21 8.48
N GLU A 93 -17.18 -15.81 9.63
CA GLU A 93 -17.62 -14.44 9.87
C GLU A 93 -16.43 -13.47 10.00
N ALA A 94 -15.39 -13.85 10.74
CA ALA A 94 -14.17 -13.05 10.81
C ALA A 94 -13.43 -12.99 9.46
N LEU A 95 -13.48 -14.06 8.64
CA LEU A 95 -12.99 -14.03 7.26
C LEU A 95 -13.76 -13.01 6.39
N LYS A 96 -15.09 -12.99 6.46
CA LYS A 96 -15.91 -11.97 5.75
C LYS A 96 -15.52 -10.56 6.16
N ILE A 97 -15.37 -10.31 7.46
CA ILE A 97 -14.99 -9.00 7.98
C ILE A 97 -13.59 -8.61 7.46
N ARG A 98 -12.60 -9.51 7.54
CA ARG A 98 -11.25 -9.27 7.02
C ARG A 98 -11.25 -8.97 5.52
N LYS A 99 -12.06 -9.69 4.72
CA LYS A 99 -12.24 -9.42 3.29
C LYS A 99 -12.86 -8.04 3.06
N LYS A 100 -13.90 -7.67 3.82
CA LYS A 100 -14.54 -6.35 3.74
C LYS A 100 -13.58 -5.21 4.05
N CYS A 101 -12.75 -5.34 5.09
CA CYS A 101 -11.72 -4.34 5.42
C CYS A 101 -10.68 -4.19 4.31
N ALA A 102 -10.25 -5.29 3.70
CA ALA A 102 -9.30 -5.25 2.58
C ALA A 102 -9.91 -4.55 1.36
N LEU A 103 -11.17 -4.83 1.03
CA LEU A 103 -11.89 -4.16 -0.07
C LEU A 103 -12.09 -2.67 0.19
N ALA A 104 -12.46 -2.28 1.42
CA ALA A 104 -12.58 -0.87 1.79
C ALA A 104 -11.25 -0.13 1.61
N ALA A 105 -10.14 -0.72 2.05
CA ALA A 105 -8.82 -0.15 1.85
C ALA A 105 -8.42 -0.06 0.36
N LEU A 106 -8.75 -1.06 -0.47
CA LEU A 106 -8.50 -0.99 -1.92
C LEU A 106 -9.33 0.10 -2.61
N ASN A 107 -10.58 0.32 -2.20
CA ASN A 107 -11.39 1.43 -2.72
C ASN A 107 -10.77 2.79 -2.39
N ASP A 108 -10.25 2.95 -1.17
CA ASP A 108 -9.55 4.16 -0.77
C ASP A 108 -8.20 4.33 -1.49
N VAL A 109 -7.49 3.24 -1.81
CA VAL A 109 -6.32 3.25 -2.69
C VAL A 109 -6.68 3.80 -4.07
N ARG A 110 -7.76 3.29 -4.67
CA ARG A 110 -8.23 3.76 -5.98
C ARG A 110 -8.52 5.26 -5.94
N ARG A 111 -9.30 5.70 -4.95
CA ARG A 111 -9.63 7.13 -4.79
C ARG A 111 -8.35 7.97 -4.67
N TYR A 112 -7.41 7.54 -3.85
CA TYR A 112 -6.15 8.27 -3.67
C TYR A 112 -5.32 8.38 -4.96
N LEU A 113 -5.16 7.27 -5.70
CA LEU A 113 -4.34 7.24 -6.91
C LEU A 113 -5.02 7.88 -8.13
N CYS A 114 -6.36 7.88 -8.19
CA CYS A 114 -7.10 8.38 -9.34
C CYS A 114 -7.65 9.81 -9.15
N GLU A 115 -8.02 10.19 -7.92
CA GLU A 115 -8.77 11.42 -7.64
C GLU A 115 -7.97 12.42 -6.77
N GLU A 116 -7.10 11.93 -5.89
CA GLU A 116 -6.35 12.77 -4.93
C GLU A 116 -4.91 13.10 -5.39
N ASN A 117 -4.59 12.92 -6.69
CA ASN A 117 -3.24 13.11 -7.27
C ASN A 117 -2.14 12.30 -6.55
N GLY A 118 -2.48 11.15 -5.96
CA GLY A 118 -1.51 10.23 -5.35
C GLY A 118 -0.67 9.51 -6.40
N HIS A 119 0.64 9.41 -6.18
CA HIS A 119 1.53 8.70 -7.10
C HIS A 119 1.81 7.27 -6.63
N VAL A 120 1.93 7.07 -5.32
CA VAL A 120 2.25 5.75 -4.74
C VAL A 120 1.31 5.43 -3.57
N ALA A 121 0.70 4.26 -3.60
CA ALA A 121 -0.08 3.75 -2.48
C ALA A 121 0.64 2.55 -1.87
N VAL A 122 0.85 2.55 -0.55
CA VAL A 122 1.42 1.42 0.18
C VAL A 122 0.30 0.67 0.89
N PHE A 123 -0.04 -0.51 0.39
CA PHE A 123 -1.05 -1.40 0.95
C PHE A 123 -0.44 -2.35 1.99
N ASP A 124 -0.58 -1.98 3.27
CA ASP A 124 -0.03 -2.73 4.41
C ASP A 124 -1.05 -3.75 4.96
N ALA A 125 -0.80 -5.02 4.66
CA ALA A 125 -1.51 -6.17 5.22
C ALA A 125 -0.59 -7.41 5.24
N THR A 126 -1.08 -8.54 5.77
CA THR A 126 -0.31 -9.79 5.77
C THR A 126 -0.14 -10.40 4.38
N ASN A 127 -1.19 -10.36 3.54
CA ASN A 127 -1.20 -10.81 2.14
C ASN A 127 -0.47 -12.14 1.87
N THR A 128 -0.54 -13.08 2.82
CA THR A 128 0.23 -14.32 2.83
C THR A 128 -0.25 -15.34 1.79
N THR A 129 -1.54 -15.32 1.42
CA THR A 129 -2.10 -16.26 0.45
C THR A 129 -1.90 -15.79 -0.99
N ARG A 130 -1.66 -16.73 -1.91
CA ARG A 130 -1.55 -16.45 -3.36
C ARG A 130 -2.84 -15.84 -3.92
N GLU A 131 -4.00 -16.43 -3.58
CA GLU A 131 -5.32 -15.93 -3.98
C GLU A 131 -5.54 -14.44 -3.66
N ARG A 132 -5.10 -13.99 -2.48
CA ARG A 132 -5.19 -12.57 -2.10
C ARG A 132 -4.29 -11.70 -2.96
N ARG A 133 -3.05 -12.15 -3.22
CA ARG A 133 -2.11 -11.40 -4.07
C ARG A 133 -2.59 -11.32 -5.51
N ASP A 134 -3.16 -12.40 -6.05
CA ASP A 134 -3.77 -12.41 -7.39
C ASP A 134 -4.95 -11.44 -7.47
N THR A 135 -5.76 -11.36 -6.42
CA THR A 135 -6.87 -10.39 -6.34
C THR A 135 -6.38 -8.94 -6.37
N ILE A 136 -5.32 -8.64 -5.59
CA ILE A 136 -4.73 -7.29 -5.55
C ILE A 136 -4.02 -6.97 -6.87
N TYR A 137 -3.36 -7.95 -7.49
CA TYR A 137 -2.71 -7.79 -8.78
C TYR A 137 -3.72 -7.46 -9.88
N LYS A 138 -4.82 -8.22 -9.99
CA LYS A 138 -5.92 -7.94 -10.91
C LYS A 138 -6.54 -6.56 -10.68
N PHE A 139 -6.77 -6.19 -9.42
CA PHE A 139 -7.23 -4.84 -9.07
C PHE A 139 -6.27 -3.76 -9.59
N GLY A 140 -4.95 -3.98 -9.46
CA GLY A 140 -3.95 -3.07 -10.03
C GLY A 140 -4.04 -2.98 -11.55
N GLU A 141 -4.11 -4.11 -12.25
CA GLU A 141 -4.23 -4.16 -13.72
C GLU A 141 -5.50 -3.47 -14.23
N GLU A 142 -6.65 -3.74 -13.61
CA GLU A 142 -7.94 -3.16 -13.98
C GLU A 142 -7.98 -1.63 -13.84
N ASN A 143 -7.22 -1.08 -12.90
CA ASN A 143 -7.14 0.37 -12.66
C ASN A 143 -5.91 1.02 -13.31
N GLY A 144 -5.08 0.26 -14.06
CA GLY A 144 -3.89 0.79 -14.73
C GLY A 144 -2.73 1.14 -13.79
N PHE A 145 -2.71 0.54 -12.59
CA PHE A 145 -1.64 0.73 -11.61
C PHE A 145 -0.49 -0.23 -11.85
N LYS A 146 0.74 0.23 -11.61
CA LYS A 146 1.90 -0.67 -11.50
C LYS A 146 1.91 -1.32 -10.13
N THR A 147 1.82 -2.64 -10.05
CA THR A 147 1.82 -3.37 -8.77
C THR A 147 3.22 -3.87 -8.43
N PHE A 148 3.72 -3.58 -7.22
CA PHE A 148 5.02 -4.03 -6.71
C PHE A 148 4.84 -4.72 -5.35
N PHE A 149 5.31 -5.96 -5.20
CA PHE A 149 5.22 -6.70 -3.94
C PHE A 149 6.51 -6.57 -3.12
N VAL A 150 6.38 -6.26 -1.83
CA VAL A 150 7.48 -6.21 -0.87
C VAL A 150 7.24 -7.23 0.22
N GLU A 151 7.98 -8.34 0.17
CA GLU A 151 7.89 -9.38 1.19
C GLU A 151 8.94 -9.16 2.29
N SER A 152 8.48 -9.02 3.53
CA SER A 152 9.37 -9.00 4.70
C SER A 152 9.48 -10.40 5.28
N VAL A 153 10.58 -11.07 4.96
CA VAL A 153 10.97 -12.35 5.56
C VAL A 153 11.99 -12.06 6.65
N CYS A 154 11.63 -12.39 7.88
CA CYS A 154 12.54 -12.38 9.01
C CYS A 154 12.58 -13.82 9.54
N VAL A 155 13.72 -14.31 9.99
CA VAL A 155 13.85 -15.66 10.58
C VAL A 155 14.48 -15.63 11.96
N ASP A 156 14.90 -14.45 12.41
CA ASP A 156 15.58 -14.23 13.67
C ASP A 156 14.58 -14.17 14.84
N PRO A 157 14.63 -15.12 15.80
CA PRO A 157 13.73 -15.17 16.94
C PRO A 157 13.84 -13.97 17.89
N GLU A 158 15.00 -13.34 18.01
CA GLU A 158 15.19 -12.17 18.87
C GLU A 158 14.50 -10.93 18.28
N VAL A 159 14.64 -10.74 16.97
CA VAL A 159 13.96 -9.66 16.23
C VAL A 159 12.44 -9.87 16.25
N ILE A 160 11.98 -11.11 16.15
CA ILE A 160 10.54 -11.44 16.27
C ILE A 160 10.05 -11.13 17.69
N ALA A 161 10.77 -11.55 18.73
CA ALA A 161 10.39 -11.31 20.12
C ALA A 161 10.30 -9.81 20.44
N ALA A 162 11.32 -9.03 20.03
CA ALA A 162 11.33 -7.58 20.15
C ALA A 162 10.14 -6.94 19.41
N ASN A 163 9.88 -7.38 18.17
CA ASN A 163 8.75 -6.88 17.39
C ASN A 163 7.39 -7.28 17.97
N ILE A 164 7.25 -8.43 18.64
CA ILE A 164 6.03 -8.83 19.33
C ILE A 164 5.78 -7.90 20.52
N VAL A 165 6.81 -7.56 21.30
CA VAL A 165 6.68 -6.62 22.44
C VAL A 165 6.23 -5.24 21.94
N VAL A 166 6.83 -4.73 20.86
CA VAL A 166 6.43 -3.46 20.24
C VAL A 166 5.02 -3.55 19.61
N SER A 167 4.69 -4.68 18.99
CA SER A 167 3.36 -4.91 18.39
C SER A 167 2.27 -5.14 19.44
N ARG A 168 2.60 -5.59 20.66
CA ARG A 168 1.63 -5.76 21.76
C ARG A 168 1.06 -4.43 22.25
N ASN A 169 1.80 -3.33 22.11
CA ASN A 169 1.26 -1.98 22.31
C ASN A 169 0.29 -1.56 21.19
N PHE A 170 0.43 -2.12 19.98
CA PHE A 170 -0.55 -2.05 18.90
C PHE A 170 -1.54 -3.21 19.01
N ARG A 171 -2.40 -3.21 20.04
CA ARG A 171 -3.35 -4.30 20.34
C ARG A 171 -4.05 -4.81 19.07
N LEU A 172 -3.58 -6.00 18.68
CA LEU A 172 -3.99 -6.84 17.55
C LEU A 172 -3.58 -6.27 16.17
N CYS A 173 -2.51 -6.84 15.59
CA CYS A 173 -2.36 -6.96 14.14
C CYS A 173 -3.39 -7.93 13.58
#